data_AF-A0A818BD12-F1
#
_entry.id   AF-A0A818BD12-F1
#
_cell.length_a   1.000
_cell.length_b   1.000
_cell.length_c   1.000
_cell.angle_alpha   90.00
_cell.angle_beta   90.00
_cell.angle_gamma   90.00
#
_symmetry.space_group_name_H-M   'P 1'
#
loop_
_entity.id
_entity.type
_entity.pdbx_description
1 polymer ?
#
loop_
_entity_poly.entity_id
_entity_poly.type
_entity_poly.pdbx_seq_one_letter_code
_entity_poly.pdbx_strand_id
1 'polypeptide(L)'
;MNSINIGITDCARYTNYERWFLDAPIKVDVIRLSYNLNNIDDIDKCHGIVLSGGEDVDPRRYKRPDLLGQVEFTDIDEKRDEFEWEVIERALKLQLPILAICRG
;
A
#
# COMPACT_ATOMS: atom_id res chain seq x y z
N MET A 1 -18.14 -19.74 -6.24
CA MET A 1 -17.64 -18.46 -6.79
C MET A 1 -16.20 -18.33 -6.35
N ASN A 2 -15.26 -18.12 -7.28
CA ASN A 2 -13.87 -17.85 -6.91
C ASN A 2 -13.80 -16.48 -6.24
N SER A 3 -13.03 -16.39 -5.15
CA SER A 3 -12.81 -15.14 -4.44
C SER A 3 -11.71 -14.33 -5.12
N ILE A 4 -11.82 -13.00 -5.07
CA ILE A 4 -10.74 -12.12 -5.51
C ILE A 4 -9.94 -11.68 -4.29
N ASN A 5 -8.67 -12.08 -4.22
CA ASN A 5 -7.73 -11.59 -3.21
C ASN A 5 -7.22 -10.19 -3.56
N ILE A 6 -7.43 -9.21 -2.69
CA ILE A 6 -6.91 -7.85 -2.84
C ILE A 6 -5.89 -7.58 -1.73
N GLY A 7 -4.66 -7.25 -2.13
CA GLY A 7 -3.62 -6.79 -1.20
C GLY A 7 -3.81 -5.31 -0.90
N ILE A 8 -3.91 -4.93 0.37
CA ILE A 8 -4.06 -3.52 0.78
C ILE A 8 -2.90 -3.16 1.70
N THR A 9 -2.15 -2.12 1.35
CA THR A 9 -1.05 -1.63 2.19
C THR A 9 -1.58 -1.00 3.48
N ASP A 10 -0.88 -1.26 4.57
CA ASP A 10 -1.30 -0.83 5.89
C ASP A 10 -1.23 0.69 6.10
N CYS A 11 -2.15 1.23 6.91
CA CYS A 11 -2.16 2.64 7.32
C CYS A 11 -3.02 2.84 8.57
N ALA A 12 -2.99 4.06 9.14
CA ALA A 12 -3.79 4.42 10.32
C ALA A 12 -5.31 4.23 10.14
N ARG A 13 -5.82 4.25 8.89
CA ARG A 13 -7.24 4.10 8.56
C ARG A 13 -7.54 2.81 7.79
N TYR A 14 -6.71 1.78 7.93
CA TYR A 14 -6.81 0.51 7.20
C TYR A 14 -8.22 -0.10 7.18
N THR A 15 -8.93 -0.07 8.31
CA THR A 15 -10.29 -0.66 8.43
C THR A 15 -11.31 -0.04 7.49
N ASN A 16 -11.12 1.21 7.05
CA ASN A 16 -11.99 1.82 6.05
C ASN A 16 -11.79 1.19 4.68
N TYR A 17 -10.55 0.91 4.29
CA TYR A 17 -10.21 0.25 3.04
C TYR A 17 -10.71 -1.20 3.06
N GLU A 18 -10.42 -1.93 4.14
CA GLU A 18 -10.86 -3.32 4.31
C GLU A 18 -12.37 -3.44 4.18
N ARG A 19 -13.14 -2.62 4.92
CA ARG A 19 -14.62 -2.63 4.82
C ARG A 19 -15.12 -2.29 3.43
N TRP A 20 -14.51 -1.29 2.78
CA TRP A 20 -14.91 -0.90 1.44
C TRP A 20 -14.81 -2.05 0.42
N PHE A 21 -13.77 -2.88 0.53
CA PHE A 21 -13.61 -4.05 -0.33
C PHE A 21 -14.47 -5.25 0.11
N LEU A 22 -14.66 -5.46 1.42
CA LEU A 22 -15.52 -6.53 1.94
C LEU A 22 -17.02 -6.30 1.65
N ASP A 23 -17.44 -5.04 1.52
CA ASP A 23 -18.83 -4.65 1.19
C ASP A 23 -19.14 -4.78 -0.32
N ALA A 24 -18.19 -5.25 -1.14
CA ALA A 24 -18.41 -5.45 -2.57
C ALA A 24 -19.51 -6.49 -2.84
N PRO A 25 -20.28 -6.35 -3.95
CA PRO A 25 -21.33 -7.32 -4.32
C PRO A 25 -20.77 -8.68 -4.78
N ILE A 26 -19.45 -8.79 -4.89
CA ILE A 26 -18.71 -10.01 -5.23
C ILE A 26 -17.87 -10.45 -4.03
N LYS A 27 -17.50 -11.73 -3.97
CA LYS A 27 -16.63 -12.23 -2.90
C LYS A 27 -15.20 -11.70 -3.08
N VAL A 28 -14.76 -10.90 -2.10
CA VAL A 28 -13.40 -10.37 -2.00
C VAL A 28 -12.78 -10.83 -0.68
N ASP A 29 -11.56 -11.35 -0.73
CA ASP A 29 -10.73 -11.58 0.45
C ASP A 29 -9.65 -10.50 0.49
N VAL A 30 -9.42 -9.90 1.67
CA VAL A 30 -8.45 -8.83 1.84
C VAL A 30 -7.19 -9.40 2.51
N ILE A 31 -6.03 -9.07 1.93
CA ILE A 31 -4.72 -9.40 2.48
C ILE A 31 -4.07 -8.09 2.93
N ARG A 32 -3.87 -7.93 4.24
CA ARG A 32 -3.14 -6.79 4.80
C ARG A 32 -1.66 -6.93 4.48
N LEU A 33 -1.09 -5.97 3.76
CA LEU A 33 0.33 -5.91 3.44
C LEU A 33 0.99 -4.87 4.34
N SER A 34 1.96 -5.27 5.16
CA SER A 34 2.61 -4.35 6.11
C SER A 34 4.04 -4.76 6.39
N TYR A 35 4.95 -3.79 6.51
CA TYR A 35 6.31 -4.04 7.00
C TYR A 35 6.31 -4.62 8.42
N ASN A 36 5.29 -4.32 9.24
CA ASN A 36 5.14 -4.87 10.59
C ASN A 36 4.78 -6.37 10.59
N LEU A 37 4.21 -6.86 9.49
CA LEU A 37 3.85 -8.27 9.30
C LEU A 37 4.95 -9.06 8.56
N ASN A 38 5.94 -8.35 7.99
CA ASN A 38 7.02 -8.93 7.20
C ASN A 38 6.50 -9.92 6.12
N ASN A 39 5.45 -9.50 5.40
CA ASN A 39 4.66 -10.40 4.56
C ASN A 39 4.66 -10.00 3.08
N ILE A 40 5.79 -9.51 2.57
CA ILE A 40 5.91 -9.10 1.16
C ILE A 40 5.57 -10.25 0.19
N ASP A 41 5.86 -11.49 0.55
CA ASP A 41 5.57 -12.66 -0.27
C ASP A 41 4.06 -12.94 -0.42
N ASP A 42 3.19 -12.35 0.41
CA ASP A 42 1.75 -12.49 0.25
C ASP A 42 1.21 -11.80 -1.01
N ILE A 43 2.00 -10.92 -1.66
CA ILE A 43 1.66 -10.29 -2.94
C ILE A 43 1.41 -11.36 -4.03
N ASP A 44 2.12 -12.48 -3.99
CA ASP A 44 1.97 -13.54 -5.00
C ASP A 44 0.58 -14.21 -4.95
N LYS A 45 -0.16 -14.01 -3.86
CA LYS A 45 -1.53 -14.50 -3.67
C LYS A 45 -2.58 -13.47 -4.09
N CYS A 46 -2.17 -12.24 -4.41
CA CYS A 46 -3.06 -11.14 -4.73
C CYS A 46 -3.42 -11.13 -6.21
N HIS A 47 -4.67 -10.77 -6.53
CA HIS A 47 -5.11 -10.48 -7.90
C HIS A 47 -5.05 -8.99 -8.23
N GLY A 48 -4.82 -8.13 -7.24
CA GLY A 48 -4.70 -6.69 -7.38
C GLY A 48 -4.21 -6.07 -6.08
N ILE A 49 -3.65 -4.86 -6.18
CA ILE A 49 -3.04 -4.14 -5.06
C ILE A 49 -3.73 -2.79 -4.88
N VAL A 50 -3.92 -2.40 -3.62
CA VAL A 50 -4.36 -1.07 -3.21
C VAL A 50 -3.26 -0.45 -2.37
N LEU A 51 -2.71 0.67 -2.85
CA LEU A 51 -1.81 1.52 -2.07
C LEU A 51 -2.67 2.51 -1.31
N SER A 52 -2.69 2.38 0.02
CA SER A 52 -3.57 3.17 0.88
C SER A 52 -3.01 4.57 1.14
N GLY A 53 -3.89 5.49 1.55
CA GLY A 53 -3.51 6.83 1.97
C GLY A 53 -2.68 6.85 3.26
N GLY A 54 -2.19 8.03 3.65
CA GLY A 54 -1.49 8.22 4.91
C GLY A 54 -0.57 9.42 4.90
N GLU A 55 0.54 9.25 5.59
CA GLU A 55 1.62 10.19 5.88
C GLU A 55 2.41 10.55 4.61
N ASP A 56 3.25 11.59 4.64
CA ASP A 56 3.99 11.99 3.44
C ASP A 56 5.06 10.96 3.05
N VAL A 57 5.32 10.85 1.75
CA VAL A 57 6.43 10.04 1.22
C VAL A 57 7.74 10.80 1.43
N ASP A 58 8.78 10.09 1.85
CA ASP A 58 10.11 10.64 2.02
C ASP A 58 10.60 11.38 0.75
N PRO A 59 10.90 12.68 0.85
CA PRO A 59 11.39 13.48 -0.27
C PRO A 59 12.63 12.96 -0.98
N ARG A 60 13.45 12.13 -0.31
CA ARG A 60 14.59 11.45 -0.95
C ARG A 60 14.15 10.54 -2.09
N ARG A 61 12.94 9.95 -2.03
CA ARG A 61 12.40 9.03 -3.05
C ARG A 61 12.11 9.72 -4.38
N TYR A 62 11.78 11.01 -4.36
CA TYR A 62 11.52 11.81 -5.56
C TYR A 62 12.58 12.90 -5.79
N LYS A 63 13.81 12.68 -5.30
CA LYS A 63 15.00 13.52 -5.52
C LYS A 63 14.87 14.96 -5.00
N ARG A 64 14.15 15.14 -3.89
CA ARG A 64 13.96 16.43 -3.22
C ARG A 64 14.39 16.40 -1.74
N PRO A 65 15.63 15.97 -1.41
CA PRO A 65 16.10 15.96 -0.02
C PRO A 65 16.14 17.35 0.63
N ASP A 66 16.09 18.42 -0.16
CA ASP A 66 15.97 19.82 0.30
C ASP A 66 14.66 20.12 1.04
N LEU A 67 13.63 19.27 0.88
CA LEU A 67 12.35 19.39 1.57
C LEU A 67 12.38 18.78 2.99
N LEU A 68 13.39 17.96 3.30
CA LEU A 68 13.53 17.38 4.64
C LEU A 68 13.74 18.48 5.69
N GLY A 69 12.96 18.42 6.76
CA GLY A 69 13.01 19.40 7.86
C GLY A 69 12.12 20.62 7.67
N GLN A 70 11.37 20.73 6.57
CA GLN A 70 10.26 21.67 6.48
C GLN A 70 9.08 21.16 7.32
N VAL A 71 8.31 22.08 7.92
CA VAL A 71 7.18 21.76 8.83
C VAL A 71 6.12 20.88 8.17
N GLU A 72 6.03 20.94 6.84
CA GLU A 72 5.08 20.14 6.06
C GLU A 72 5.48 18.66 5.95
N PHE A 73 6.74 18.28 6.23
CA PHE A 73 7.26 16.90 6.08
C PHE A 73 7.62 16.27 7.42
N THR A 74 6.76 16.43 8.43
CA THR A 74 7.02 15.93 9.80
C THR A 74 6.48 14.53 10.05
N ASP A 75 5.59 14.04 9.20
CA ASP A 75 4.96 12.73 9.32
C ASP A 75 5.41 11.87 8.13
N ILE A 76 6.55 11.18 8.31
CA ILE A 76 7.15 10.30 7.30
C ILE A 76 7.39 8.94 7.96
N ASP A 77 6.94 7.88 7.31
CA ASP A 77 7.26 6.49 7.66
C ASP A 77 8.18 5.88 6.61
N GLU A 78 9.50 5.99 6.82
CA GLU A 78 10.51 5.48 5.90
C GLU A 78 10.41 3.96 5.68
N LYS A 79 9.97 3.20 6.69
CA LYS A 79 9.80 1.74 6.58
C LYS A 79 8.61 1.40 5.71
N ARG A 80 7.54 2.19 5.80
CA ARG A 80 6.40 2.09 4.89
C ARG A 80 6.82 2.43 3.46
N ASP A 81 7.59 3.50 3.26
CA ASP A 81 8.12 3.85 1.94
C ASP A 81 8.94 2.72 1.32
N GLU A 82 9.85 2.11 2.09
CA GLU A 82 10.63 0.94 1.65
C GLU A 82 9.75 -0.24 1.26
N PHE A 83 8.80 -0.60 2.12
CA PHE A 83 7.92 -1.73 1.89
C PHE A 83 6.99 -1.52 0.69
N GLU A 84 6.35 -0.35 0.59
CA GLU A 84 5.46 -0.07 -0.54
C GLU A 84 6.21 0.06 -1.86
N TRP A 85 7.47 0.50 -1.84
CA TRP A 85 8.33 0.46 -3.03
C TRP A 85 8.53 -0.97 -3.54
N GLU A 86 8.81 -1.91 -2.63
CA GLU A 86 8.92 -3.33 -2.97
C GLU A 86 7.57 -3.91 -3.45
N VAL A 87 6.46 -3.49 -2.83
CA VAL A 87 5.10 -3.87 -3.27
C VAL A 87 4.86 -3.44 -4.72
N ILE A 88 5.18 -2.20 -5.06
CA ILE A 88 5.03 -1.66 -6.42
C ILE A 88 5.90 -2.45 -7.40
N GLU A 89 7.18 -2.64 -7.08
CA GLU A 89 8.09 -3.39 -7.96
C GLU A 89 7.61 -4.82 -8.23
N ARG A 90 7.10 -5.52 -7.22
CA ARG A 90 6.58 -6.88 -7.35
C ARG A 90 5.25 -6.91 -8.11
N ALA A 91 4.34 -5.99 -7.82
CA ALA A 91 3.07 -5.85 -8.53
C ALA A 91 3.27 -5.56 -10.03
N LEU A 92 4.21 -4.68 -10.37
CA LEU A 92 4.55 -4.38 -11.76
C LEU A 92 5.16 -5.59 -12.49
N LYS A 93 6.07 -6.33 -11.83
CA LYS A 93 6.65 -7.58 -12.39
C LYS A 93 5.58 -8.65 -12.66
N LEU A 94 4.59 -8.76 -11.77
CA LEU A 94 3.47 -9.69 -11.89
C LEU A 94 2.31 -9.15 -12.76
N GLN A 95 2.43 -7.92 -13.26
CA GLN A 95 1.38 -7.22 -14.03
C GLN A 95 0.03 -7.16 -13.29
N LEU A 96 0.08 -7.02 -11.96
CA LEU A 96 -1.12 -6.84 -11.14
C LEU A 96 -1.70 -5.43 -11.33
N PRO A 97 -3.04 -5.28 -11.38
CA PRO A 97 -3.66 -3.96 -11.33
C PRO A 97 -3.40 -3.28 -9.98
N ILE A 98 -3.08 -1.99 -10.02
CA ILE A 98 -2.81 -1.16 -8.84
C ILE A 98 -3.84 -0.04 -8.77
N LEU A 99 -4.46 0.14 -7.62
CA LEU A 99 -5.25 1.32 -7.25
C LEU A 99 -4.52 2.10 -6.17
N ALA A 100 -4.16 3.33 -6.47
CA ALA A 100 -3.45 4.24 -5.59
C ALA A 100 -4.40 5.31 -5.03
N ILE A 101 -4.43 5.50 -3.71
CA ILE A 101 -5.35 6.45 -3.05
C ILE A 101 -4.57 7.45 -2.20
N CYS A 102 -4.71 8.74 -2.53
CA CYS A 102 -4.09 9.87 -1.84
C CYS A 102 -2.56 9.82 -1.85
N ARG A 103 -1.96 9.15 -0.86
CA ARG A 103 -0.51 8.95 -0.71
C ARG A 103 0.03 7.91 -1.68
N GLY A 104 -0.77 6.85 -1.90
CA GLY A 104 -0.42 5.71 -2.74
C GLY A 104 -0.17 6.08 -4.18
#